data_AF-A0AAW1N5L9-F1
#
_entry.id   AF-A0AAW1N5L9-F1
#
_cell.length_a   1.000
_cell.length_b   1.000
_cell.length_c   1.000
_cell.angle_alpha   90.00
_cell.angle_beta   90.00
_cell.angle_gamma   90.00
#
_symmetry.space_group_name_H-M   'P 1'
#
loop_
_entity.id
_entity.type
_entity.pdbx_description
1 polymer ?
#
loop_
_entity_poly.entity_id
_entity_poly.type
_entity_poly.pdbx_seq_one_letter_code
_entity_poly.pdbx_strand_id
1 'polypeptide(L)'
;MRMHWMLVVICPLIHEAYFCDPMGTTKRDTSFKHVLQIAFRTFRACGGASKLKAGMSMNWSNIECHQQPGSTECGYYVMRYMLDIIKKYRSIKDKAKWFGSKLAYTPEQINEVRELWATYFMDNHL
;
A
#
# COMPACT_ATOMS: atom_id res chain seq x y z
N MET A 1 -14.54 -3.55 18.53
CA MET A 1 -13.33 -3.77 17.71
C MET A 1 -13.37 -2.76 16.57
N ARG A 2 -12.38 -1.88 16.42
CA ARG A 2 -12.32 -0.96 15.27
C ARG A 2 -11.56 -1.68 14.15
N MET A 3 -12.19 -1.85 13.00
CA MET A 3 -11.55 -2.40 11.80
C MET A 3 -10.62 -1.32 11.23
N HIS A 4 -9.39 -1.69 10.88
CA HIS A 4 -8.39 -0.76 10.38
C HIS A 4 -7.85 -1.25 9.04
N TRP A 5 -7.85 -0.37 8.04
CA TRP A 5 -7.35 -0.66 6.71
C TRP A 5 -5.92 -0.13 6.54
N MET A 6 -5.06 -0.97 5.97
CA MET A 6 -3.66 -0.66 5.69
C MET A 6 -3.32 -1.13 4.28
N LEU A 7 -2.30 -0.53 3.67
CA LEU A 7 -1.85 -0.91 2.33
C LEU A 7 -0.46 -1.55 2.41
N VAL A 8 -0.32 -2.71 1.77
CA VAL A 8 0.98 -3.36 1.50
C VAL A 8 1.24 -3.33 0.01
N VAL A 9 2.30 -2.64 -0.42
CA VAL A 9 2.74 -2.61 -1.82
C VAL A 9 3.86 -3.61 -1.98
N ILE A 10 3.65 -4.65 -2.79
CA ILE A 10 4.62 -5.74 -2.97
C ILE A 10 5.30 -5.59 -4.32
N CYS A 11 6.62 -5.62 -4.33
CA CYS A 11 7.42 -5.44 -5.53
C CYS A 11 8.36 -6.64 -5.72
N PRO A 12 7.83 -7.74 -6.27
CA PRO A 12 8.49 -9.05 -6.22
C PRO A 12 9.77 -9.11 -7.06
N LEU A 13 9.89 -8.29 -8.10
CA LEU A 13 11.08 -8.22 -8.98
C LEU A 13 12.29 -7.53 -8.33
N ILE A 14 12.06 -6.70 -7.30
CA ILE A 14 13.11 -6.01 -6.55
C ILE A 14 13.18 -6.44 -5.08
N HIS A 15 12.37 -7.42 -4.69
CA HIS A 15 12.40 -8.04 -3.35
C HIS A 15 12.03 -7.09 -2.21
N GLU A 16 11.24 -6.06 -2.52
CA GLU A 16 10.81 -5.08 -1.53
C GLU A 16 9.30 -5.16 -1.32
N ALA A 17 8.88 -4.95 -0.09
CA ALA A 17 7.50 -4.63 0.24
C ALA A 17 7.46 -3.39 1.12
N TYR A 18 6.47 -2.55 0.83
CA TYR A 18 6.25 -1.29 1.49
C TYR A 18 4.97 -1.32 2.27
N PHE A 19 5.03 -0.77 3.47
CA PHE A 19 3.90 -0.72 4.37
C PHE A 19 3.44 0.72 4.55
N CYS A 20 2.16 0.96 4.32
CA CYS A 20 1.52 2.27 4.50
C CYS A 20 0.37 2.12 5.50
N ASP A 21 0.51 2.80 6.65
CA ASP A 21 -0.47 2.82 7.74
C ASP A 21 -1.05 4.24 7.87
N PRO A 22 -2.33 4.45 7.51
CA PRO A 22 -3.00 5.73 7.72
C PRO A 22 -2.98 6.21 9.18
N MET A 23 -2.97 5.32 10.17
CA MET A 23 -2.94 5.72 11.59
C MET A 23 -1.51 5.98 12.11
N GLY A 24 -0.49 5.71 11.30
CA GLY A 24 0.91 5.96 11.67
C GLY A 24 1.37 5.21 12.91
N THR A 25 0.72 4.11 13.29
CA THR A 25 0.97 3.44 14.56
C THR A 25 2.28 2.65 14.54
N THR A 26 2.98 2.61 15.67
CA THR A 26 4.17 1.76 15.83
C THR A 26 3.80 0.29 16.08
N LYS A 27 2.63 0.05 16.70
CA LYS A 27 2.08 -1.29 17.00
C LYS A 27 1.23 -1.80 15.84
N ARG A 28 1.91 -2.36 14.85
CA ARG A 28 1.28 -2.89 13.63
C ARG A 28 1.13 -4.39 13.72
N ASP A 29 -0.02 -4.90 13.29
CA ASP A 29 -0.12 -6.33 13.02
C ASP A 29 0.85 -6.68 11.88
N THR A 30 1.71 -7.66 12.11
CA THR A 30 2.68 -8.15 11.13
C THR A 30 2.51 -9.64 10.84
N SER A 31 1.42 -10.24 11.32
CA SER A 31 1.06 -11.64 11.08
C SER A 31 1.08 -12.02 9.60
N PHE A 32 0.66 -11.08 8.74
CA PHE A 32 0.64 -11.25 7.28
C PHE A 32 2.04 -11.40 6.66
N LYS A 33 3.12 -10.94 7.33
CA LYS A 33 4.48 -11.00 6.77
C LYS A 33 4.92 -12.43 6.48
N HIS A 34 4.52 -13.38 7.31
CA HIS A 34 4.84 -14.79 7.12
C HIS A 34 4.18 -15.35 5.86
N VAL A 35 2.89 -15.04 5.64
CA VAL A 35 2.14 -15.46 4.46
C VAL A 35 2.76 -14.87 3.18
N LEU A 36 3.10 -13.57 3.19
CA LEU A 36 3.77 -12.93 2.06
C LEU A 36 5.19 -13.49 1.82
N GLN A 37 5.90 -13.88 2.87
CA GLN A 37 7.19 -14.54 2.76
C GLN A 37 7.09 -15.92 2.11
N ILE A 38 6.04 -16.69 2.38
CA ILE A 38 5.76 -17.97 1.70
C ILE A 38 5.42 -17.72 0.23
N ALA A 39 4.46 -16.83 -0.05
CA ALA A 39 4.03 -16.51 -1.42
C ALA A 39 5.22 -16.09 -2.31
N PHE A 40 6.13 -15.28 -1.76
CA PHE A 40 7.33 -14.85 -2.45
C PHE A 40 8.33 -15.99 -2.71
N ARG A 41 8.48 -16.95 -1.78
CA ARG A 41 9.30 -18.15 -2.02
C ARG A 41 8.72 -19.00 -3.15
N THR A 42 7.39 -19.13 -3.21
CA THR A 42 6.69 -19.83 -4.29
C THR A 42 6.87 -19.13 -5.63
N PHE A 43 6.68 -17.81 -5.69
CA PHE A 43 6.92 -17.00 -6.90
C PHE A 43 8.33 -17.25 -7.47
N ARG A 44 9.33 -17.33 -6.59
CA ARG A 44 10.71 -17.67 -6.98
C ARG A 44 10.89 -19.09 -7.49
N ALA A 45 10.30 -20.07 -6.82
CA ALA A 45 10.36 -21.47 -7.23
C ALA A 45 9.77 -21.67 -8.64
N CYS A 46 8.77 -20.87 -9.00
CA CYS A 46 8.17 -20.85 -10.34
C CYS A 46 8.97 -20.03 -11.39
N GLY A 47 10.22 -19.65 -11.11
CA GLY A 47 11.09 -18.91 -12.04
C GLY A 47 10.96 -17.38 -11.97
N GLY A 48 10.10 -16.86 -11.09
CA GLY A 48 10.01 -15.42 -10.83
C GLY A 48 11.29 -14.89 -10.20
N ALA A 49 11.94 -13.92 -10.84
CA ALA A 49 13.19 -13.32 -10.34
C ALA A 49 14.33 -14.34 -10.12
N SER A 50 14.72 -15.06 -11.18
CA SER A 50 15.76 -16.11 -11.17
C SER A 50 17.18 -15.66 -10.77
N LYS A 51 17.43 -14.36 -10.63
CA LYS A 51 18.77 -13.79 -10.41
C LYS A 51 19.21 -13.70 -8.93
N LEU A 52 18.41 -14.12 -7.96
CA LEU A 52 18.76 -13.95 -6.53
C LEU A 52 19.04 -15.25 -5.79
N LYS A 53 19.80 -15.08 -4.71
CA LYS A 53 20.25 -16.16 -3.84
C LYS A 53 19.07 -16.86 -3.17
N ALA A 54 19.18 -18.18 -3.07
CA ALA A 54 18.29 -19.00 -2.27
C ALA A 54 18.28 -18.53 -0.80
N GLY A 55 17.16 -18.69 -0.11
CA GLY A 55 17.00 -18.29 1.30
C GLY A 55 16.75 -16.79 1.55
N MET A 56 16.86 -15.92 0.55
CA MET A 56 16.65 -14.48 0.73
C MET A 56 15.19 -14.15 1.09
N SER A 57 14.98 -13.36 2.15
CA SER A 57 13.68 -12.86 2.61
C SER A 57 13.27 -11.58 1.89
N MET A 58 11.98 -11.25 1.94
CA MET A 58 11.48 -9.97 1.46
C MET A 58 12.01 -8.82 2.34
N ASN A 59 12.51 -7.76 1.72
CA ASN A 59 12.94 -6.55 2.40
C ASN A 59 11.71 -5.68 2.72
N TRP A 60 11.46 -5.46 4.01
CA TRP A 60 10.34 -4.65 4.48
C TRP A 60 10.78 -3.22 4.73
N SER A 61 10.12 -2.27 4.09
CA SER A 61 10.36 -0.84 4.32
C SER A 61 9.09 -0.16 4.80
N ASN A 62 9.23 0.65 5.86
CA ASN A 62 8.16 1.54 6.29
C ASN A 62 8.30 2.82 5.47
N ILE A 63 7.24 3.22 4.78
CA ILE A 63 7.21 4.51 4.09
C ILE A 63 6.38 5.49 4.92
N GLU A 64 6.82 6.74 4.98
CA GLU A 64 6.04 7.82 5.57
C GLU A 64 4.84 8.16 4.68
N CYS A 65 3.64 7.75 5.09
CA CYS A 65 2.41 8.05 4.37
C CYS A 65 1.51 9.05 5.09
N HIS A 66 0.64 9.69 4.31
CA HIS A 66 -0.30 10.69 4.80
C HIS A 66 -1.10 10.14 5.97
N GLN A 67 -1.17 10.82 7.10
CA GLN A 67 -1.81 10.26 8.28
C GLN A 67 -3.24 10.76 8.41
N GLN A 68 -4.17 9.86 8.75
CA GLN A 68 -5.55 10.26 9.00
C GLN A 68 -5.65 10.98 10.35
N PRO A 69 -6.48 12.04 10.43
CA PRO A 69 -6.69 12.75 11.69
C PRO A 69 -7.58 11.93 12.65
N GLY A 70 -8.54 11.18 12.10
CA GLY A 70 -9.54 10.42 12.84
C GLY A 70 -9.24 8.93 12.95
N SER A 71 -10.29 8.13 13.17
CA SER A 71 -10.18 6.68 13.35
C SER A 71 -10.96 5.85 12.33
N THR A 72 -11.61 6.49 11.36
CA THR A 72 -12.59 5.85 10.47
C THR A 72 -12.28 6.04 8.98
N GLU A 73 -11.30 6.90 8.66
CA GLU A 73 -10.98 7.31 7.30
C GLU A 73 -9.98 6.39 6.61
N CYS A 74 -9.47 5.37 7.29
CA CYS A 74 -8.38 4.50 6.83
C CYS A 74 -8.65 3.88 5.46
N GLY A 75 -9.89 3.49 5.17
CA GLY A 75 -10.30 2.98 3.86
C GLY A 75 -10.11 4.02 2.75
N TYR A 76 -10.51 5.27 2.97
CA TYR A 76 -10.32 6.35 1.99
C TYR A 76 -8.85 6.67 1.77
N TYR A 77 -8.04 6.63 2.82
CA TYR A 77 -6.59 6.81 2.71
C TYR A 77 -5.95 5.68 1.90
N VAL A 78 -6.31 4.42 2.16
CA VAL A 78 -5.83 3.27 1.36
C VAL A 78 -6.22 3.43 -0.12
N MET A 79 -7.46 3.80 -0.40
CA MET A 79 -7.90 4.07 -1.78
C MET A 79 -7.12 5.23 -2.42
N ARG A 80 -6.87 6.32 -1.68
CA ARG A 80 -6.07 7.45 -2.16
C ARG A 80 -4.63 7.06 -2.43
N TYR A 81 -4.03 6.24 -1.57
CA TYR A 81 -2.68 5.72 -1.79
C TYR A 81 -2.58 4.92 -3.09
N MET A 82 -3.54 4.02 -3.34
CA MET A 82 -3.58 3.25 -4.57
C MET A 82 -3.72 4.14 -5.80
N LEU A 83 -4.60 5.15 -5.72
CA LEU A 83 -4.79 6.13 -6.80
C LEU A 83 -3.52 6.94 -7.07
N ASP A 84 -2.87 7.44 -6.02
CA ASP A 84 -1.60 8.18 -6.12
C ASP A 84 -0.51 7.28 -6.72
N ILE A 85 -0.41 6.02 -6.31
CA ILE A 85 0.54 5.06 -6.89
C ILE A 85 0.35 4.92 -8.39
N ILE A 86 -0.88 4.63 -8.81
CA ILE A 86 -1.18 4.34 -10.21
C ILE A 86 -1.01 5.59 -11.09
N LYS A 87 -1.47 6.76 -10.60
CA LYS A 87 -1.46 7.99 -11.41
C LYS A 87 -0.11 8.70 -11.43
N LYS A 88 0.57 8.78 -10.28
CA LYS A 88 1.77 9.63 -10.12
C LYS A 88 3.06 8.86 -10.34
N TYR A 89 3.09 7.56 -10.05
CA TYR A 89 4.34 6.82 -10.04
C TYR A 89 4.40 5.79 -11.16
N ARG A 90 5.24 6.08 -12.14
CA ARG A 90 5.47 5.21 -13.31
C ARG A 90 6.53 4.15 -13.05
N SER A 91 7.31 4.29 -11.98
CA SER A 91 8.40 3.39 -11.66
C SER A 91 8.64 3.29 -10.15
N ILE A 92 9.13 2.14 -9.74
CA ILE A 92 9.63 1.92 -8.38
C ILE A 92 10.87 2.72 -8.03
N LYS A 93 11.58 3.23 -9.04
CA LYS A 93 12.70 4.15 -8.83
C LYS A 93 12.25 5.44 -8.13
N ASP A 94 10.98 5.83 -8.27
CA ASP A 94 10.38 7.00 -7.62
C ASP A 94 9.79 6.68 -6.24
N LYS A 95 10.06 5.50 -5.65
CA LYS A 95 9.46 5.06 -4.37
C LYS A 95 9.59 6.06 -3.22
N ALA A 96 10.68 6.81 -3.17
CA ALA A 96 10.90 7.84 -2.15
C ALA A 96 9.87 8.99 -2.24
N LYS A 97 9.28 9.21 -3.42
CA LYS A 97 8.23 10.19 -3.66
C LYS A 97 6.84 9.61 -3.45
N TRP A 98 6.70 8.28 -3.28
CA TRP A 98 5.40 7.63 -3.27
C TRP A 98 4.48 8.16 -2.19
N PHE A 99 5.07 8.30 -1.02
CA PHE A 99 4.44 8.80 0.17
C PHE A 99 5.53 9.59 0.89
N GLY A 100 5.42 10.92 0.83
CA GLY A 100 6.47 11.84 1.29
C GLY A 100 5.98 12.82 2.35
N SER A 101 4.86 12.52 3.00
CA SER A 101 4.25 13.41 3.97
C SER A 101 3.50 12.62 5.02
N LYS A 102 3.66 13.00 6.29
CA LYS A 102 2.79 12.54 7.39
C LYS A 102 1.54 13.40 7.55
N LEU A 103 1.43 14.49 6.79
CA LEU A 103 0.26 15.36 6.87
C LEU A 103 -0.99 14.62 6.39
N ALA A 104 -2.14 15.00 6.90
CA ALA A 104 -3.40 14.51 6.38
C ALA A 104 -3.59 14.91 4.91
N TYR A 105 -4.34 14.10 4.16
CA TYR A 105 -4.88 14.56 2.90
C TYR A 105 -5.88 15.68 3.15
N THR A 106 -5.98 16.63 2.23
CA THR A 106 -7.01 17.65 2.31
C THR A 106 -8.40 17.03 2.05
N PRO A 107 -9.49 17.66 2.53
CA PRO A 107 -10.84 17.19 2.24
C PRO A 107 -11.10 17.00 0.74
N GLU A 108 -10.56 17.88 -0.10
CA GLU A 108 -10.70 17.84 -1.57
C GLU A 108 -10.04 16.58 -2.14
N GLN A 109 -8.83 16.25 -1.68
CA GLN A 109 -8.12 15.04 -2.11
C GLN A 109 -8.86 13.75 -1.70
N ILE A 110 -9.53 13.75 -0.54
CA ILE A 110 -10.37 12.63 -0.13
C ILE A 110 -11.67 12.58 -0.95
N ASN A 111 -12.28 13.74 -1.24
CA ASN A 111 -13.49 13.82 -2.05
C ASN A 111 -13.26 13.37 -3.50
N GLU A 112 -12.11 13.65 -4.11
CA GLU A 112 -11.75 13.12 -5.43
C GLU A 112 -11.87 11.58 -5.49
N VAL A 113 -11.47 10.88 -4.42
CA VAL A 113 -11.58 9.41 -4.36
C VAL A 113 -13.03 8.98 -4.14
N ARG A 114 -13.77 9.69 -3.28
CA ARG A 114 -15.20 9.41 -3.04
C ARG A 114 -16.01 9.55 -4.31
N GLU A 115 -15.83 10.64 -5.04
CA GLU A 115 -16.55 10.93 -6.29
C GLU A 115 -16.18 9.93 -7.40
N LEU A 116 -14.90 9.55 -7.49
CA LEU A 116 -14.45 8.53 -8.44
C LEU A 116 -15.18 7.19 -8.22
N TRP A 117 -15.22 6.71 -6.97
CA TRP A 117 -15.89 5.45 -6.65
C TRP A 117 -17.42 5.56 -6.73
N ALA A 118 -18.00 6.65 -6.24
CA ALA A 118 -19.43 6.88 -6.31
C ALA A 118 -19.92 6.87 -7.76
N THR A 119 -19.25 7.63 -8.65
CA THR A 119 -19.56 7.63 -10.08
C THR A 119 -19.42 6.24 -10.68
N TYR A 120 -18.32 5.52 -10.41
CA TYR A 120 -18.13 4.16 -10.92
C TYR A 120 -19.26 3.20 -10.50
N PHE A 121 -19.68 3.23 -9.23
CA PHE A 121 -20.76 2.37 -8.75
C PHE A 121 -22.12 2.75 -9.32
N MET A 122 -22.42 4.04 -9.44
CA MET A 122 -23.65 4.51 -10.08
C MET A 122 -23.73 4.08 -11.55
N ASP A 123 -22.61 4.10 -12.26
CA ASP A 123 -22.59 3.80 -13.70
C ASP A 123 -22.56 2.30 -14.03
N ASN A 124 -22.13 1.44 -13.10
CA ASN A 124 -21.83 0.03 -13.40
C ASN A 124 -22.55 -0.99 -12.51
N HIS A 125 -23.17 -0.55 -11.41
CA HIS A 125 -23.66 -1.46 -10.37
C HIS A 125 -25.01 -1.07 -9.76
N LEU A 126 -25.65 -0.01 -10.26
CA LEU A 126 -27.02 0.39 -9.97
C LEU A 126 -27.78 0.55 -11.29
#